data_AF-A0A365NC03-F1
#
_entry.id   AF-A0A365NC03-F1
#
_cell.length_a   1.000
_cell.length_b   1.000
_cell.length_c   1.000
_cell.angle_alpha   90.00
_cell.angle_beta   90.00
_cell.angle_gamma   90.00
#
_symmetry.space_group_name_H-M   'P 1'
#
loop_
_entity.id
_entity.type
_entity.pdbx_description
1 polymer ?
#
loop_
_entity_poly.entity_id
_entity_poly.type
_entity_poly.pdbx_seq_one_letter_code
_entity_poly.pdbx_strand_id
1 'polypeptide(L)'
;MSNHTKMVDGVVVTNTDVPPPRDWTNVYDEIGGDMRWNDDLEEMIKDRGLDGDVQPLYGTCSYTGEAMFLMQVGGKDFFFWNALDDSMYRVNGNLTLEKIVASLDDEGLNAFDLEEI
;
A
#
# COMPACT_ATOMS: atom_id res chain seq x y z
N MET A 1 8.90 -11.11 11.12
CA MET A 1 7.61 -10.59 11.61
C MET A 1 7.79 -9.13 11.98
N SER A 2 7.76 -8.27 10.97
CA SER A 2 7.84 -6.83 11.15
C SER A 2 6.54 -6.32 11.79
N ASN A 3 6.64 -5.32 12.68
CA ASN A 3 5.52 -4.72 13.41
C ASN A 3 4.67 -3.79 12.52
N HIS A 4 4.13 -4.33 11.42
CA HIS A 4 3.39 -3.56 10.41
C HIS A 4 1.91 -3.40 10.71
N THR A 5 1.45 -3.93 11.84
CA THR A 5 0.06 -3.81 12.26
C THR A 5 -0.05 -3.34 13.70
N LYS A 6 -1.19 -2.75 14.04
CA LYS A 6 -1.59 -2.36 15.40
C LYS A 6 -3.06 -2.68 15.60
N MET A 7 -3.47 -2.81 16.86
CA MET A 7 -4.87 -3.00 17.22
C MET A 7 -5.51 -1.66 17.57
N VAL A 8 -6.62 -1.32 16.90
CA VAL A 8 -7.43 -0.13 17.15
C VAL A 8 -8.87 -0.57 17.31
N ASP A 9 -9.48 -0.29 18.46
CA ASP A 9 -10.87 -0.64 18.77
C ASP A 9 -11.24 -2.12 18.51
N GLY A 10 -10.28 -3.03 18.73
CA GLY A 10 -10.45 -4.47 18.53
C GLY A 10 -10.26 -4.95 17.08
N VAL A 11 -9.92 -4.05 16.16
CA VAL A 11 -9.62 -4.35 14.75
C VAL A 11 -8.12 -4.26 14.51
N VAL A 12 -7.55 -5.21 13.78
CA VAL A 12 -6.15 -5.15 13.34
C VAL A 12 -6.06 -4.26 12.11
N VAL A 13 -5.27 -3.20 12.21
CA VAL A 13 -5.03 -2.24 11.13
C VAL A 13 -3.53 -2.15 10.83
N THR A 14 -3.17 -1.67 9.64
CA THR A 14 -1.76 -1.38 9.33
C THR A 14 -1.20 -0.29 10.26
N ASN A 15 0.10 -0.35 10.54
CA ASN A 15 0.78 0.55 11.46
C ASN A 15 1.11 1.89 10.78
N THR A 16 0.09 2.74 10.66
CA THR A 16 0.18 4.13 10.20
C THR A 16 -0.67 5.04 11.08
N ASP A 17 -0.24 6.27 11.27
CA ASP A 17 -1.00 7.32 11.97
C ASP A 17 -1.77 8.23 11.01
N VAL A 18 -1.64 8.00 9.70
CA VAL A 18 -2.38 8.71 8.66
C VAL A 18 -3.65 7.92 8.33
N PRO A 19 -4.85 8.53 8.36
CA PRO A 19 -6.07 7.84 7.96
C PRO A 19 -6.04 7.46 6.47
N PRO A 20 -6.74 6.38 6.07
CA PRO A 20 -6.83 6.03 4.66
C PRO A 20 -7.58 7.11 3.86
N PRO A 21 -7.28 7.26 2.56
CA PRO A 21 -8.07 8.10 1.66
C PRO A 21 -9.48 7.51 1.45
N ARG A 22 -10.38 8.31 0.88
CA ARG A 22 -11.74 7.87 0.52
C ARG A 22 -11.65 6.65 -0.39
N ASP A 23 -12.55 5.69 -0.15
CA ASP A 23 -12.64 4.43 -0.88
C ASP A 23 -11.43 3.49 -0.67
N TRP A 24 -10.59 3.76 0.33
CA TRP A 24 -9.50 2.87 0.77
C TRP A 24 -9.65 2.49 2.24
N THR A 25 -9.00 1.41 2.66
CA THR A 25 -9.02 0.87 4.01
C THR A 25 -7.62 0.51 4.47
N ASN A 26 -7.38 0.62 5.77
CA ASN A 26 -6.16 0.15 6.44
C ASN A 26 -6.44 -1.08 7.33
N VAL A 27 -7.64 -1.64 7.27
CA VAL A 27 -8.01 -2.87 8.00
C VAL A 27 -7.23 -4.03 7.40
N TYR A 28 -6.37 -4.66 8.21
CA TYR A 28 -5.38 -5.61 7.73
C TYR A 28 -6.02 -6.82 7.03
N ASP A 29 -7.08 -7.37 7.63
CA ASP A 29 -7.80 -8.51 7.05
C ASP A 29 -8.50 -8.14 5.73
N GLU A 30 -9.01 -6.91 5.59
CA GLU A 30 -9.68 -6.45 4.37
C GLU A 30 -8.70 -6.26 3.20
N ILE A 31 -7.46 -5.85 3.50
CA ILE A 31 -6.41 -5.74 2.50
C ILE A 31 -5.69 -7.08 2.23
N GLY A 32 -6.21 -8.19 2.77
CA GLY A 32 -5.75 -9.56 2.49
C GLY A 32 -4.96 -10.24 3.59
N GLY A 33 -4.63 -9.53 4.67
CA GLY A 33 -3.89 -10.05 5.83
C GLY A 33 -2.66 -10.87 5.45
N ASP A 34 -2.39 -11.92 6.22
CA ASP A 34 -1.24 -12.80 6.00
C ASP A 34 -1.35 -13.64 4.72
N MET A 35 -2.52 -13.69 4.06
CA MET A 35 -2.65 -14.34 2.76
C MET A 35 -2.01 -13.50 1.63
N ARG A 36 -1.92 -12.18 1.81
CA ARG A 36 -1.36 -11.25 0.83
C ARG A 36 0.00 -10.71 1.24
N TRP A 37 0.16 -10.35 2.52
CA TRP A 37 1.34 -9.70 3.05
C TRP A 37 2.24 -10.73 3.70
N ASN A 38 2.86 -11.58 2.88
CA ASN A 38 3.67 -12.72 3.29
C ASN A 38 5.02 -12.78 2.55
N ASP A 39 5.80 -13.82 2.85
CA ASP A 39 7.13 -14.04 2.29
C ASP A 39 7.11 -14.15 0.74
N ASP A 40 6.02 -14.65 0.14
CA ASP A 40 5.90 -14.73 -1.33
C ASP A 40 5.83 -13.33 -1.96
N LEU A 41 5.11 -12.40 -1.32
CA LEU A 41 5.10 -10.99 -1.74
C LEU A 41 6.49 -10.37 -1.59
N GLU A 42 7.21 -10.66 -0.51
CA GLU A 42 8.56 -10.15 -0.32
C GLU A 42 9.54 -10.67 -1.39
N GLU A 43 9.42 -11.93 -1.80
CA GLU A 43 10.21 -12.51 -2.91
C GLU A 43 9.86 -11.82 -4.23
N MET A 44 8.57 -11.61 -4.48
CA MET A 44 8.05 -10.91 -5.66
C MET A 44 8.53 -9.45 -5.77
N ILE A 45 8.74 -8.77 -4.63
CA ILE A 45 9.32 -7.41 -4.55
C ILE A 45 10.83 -7.46 -4.84
N LYS A 46 11.54 -8.45 -4.29
CA LYS A 46 12.98 -8.67 -4.54
C LYS A 46 13.27 -8.98 -6.00
N ASP A 47 12.43 -9.78 -6.65
CA ASP A 47 12.56 -10.13 -8.07
C ASP A 47 12.41 -8.90 -8.99
N ARG A 48 11.67 -7.87 -8.55
CA ARG A 48 11.59 -6.55 -9.21
C ARG A 48 12.78 -5.63 -8.88
N GLY A 49 13.81 -6.13 -8.19
CA GLY A 49 15.01 -5.37 -7.85
C GLY A 49 14.81 -4.39 -6.69
N LEU A 50 13.70 -4.49 -5.95
CA LEU A 50 13.45 -3.71 -4.75
C LEU A 50 13.94 -4.47 -3.52
N ASP A 51 14.66 -3.79 -2.64
CA ASP A 51 15.16 -4.38 -1.39
C ASP A 51 14.69 -3.57 -0.19
N GLY A 52 14.37 -4.27 0.90
CA GLY A 52 13.90 -3.70 2.15
C GLY A 52 12.60 -4.31 2.67
N ASP A 53 12.25 -3.89 3.88
CA ASP A 53 11.02 -4.28 4.57
C ASP A 53 9.79 -3.74 3.82
N VAL A 54 8.81 -4.60 3.57
CA VAL A 54 7.57 -4.28 2.85
C VAL A 54 6.48 -3.96 3.86
N GLN A 55 6.12 -2.69 3.95
CA GLN A 55 5.10 -2.20 4.86
C GLN A 55 3.77 -1.99 4.11
N PRO A 56 2.71 -2.77 4.38
CA PRO A 56 1.38 -2.45 3.90
C PRO A 56 0.86 -1.15 4.51
N LEU A 57 0.19 -0.33 3.70
CA LEU A 57 -0.46 0.90 4.17
C LEU A 57 -1.96 0.84 3.95
N TYR A 58 -2.39 0.74 2.70
CA TYR A 58 -3.82 0.78 2.36
C TYR A 58 -4.15 -0.17 1.21
N GLY A 59 -5.43 -0.54 1.09
CA GLY A 59 -5.99 -1.16 -0.10
C GLY A 59 -7.33 -0.54 -0.46
N THR A 60 -7.71 -0.60 -1.73
CA THR A 60 -9.04 -0.16 -2.16
C THR A 60 -10.13 -0.97 -1.47
N CYS A 61 -11.21 -0.30 -1.05
CA CYS A 61 -12.33 -0.96 -0.40
C CYS A 61 -12.96 -1.99 -1.35
N SER A 62 -13.42 -3.12 -0.81
CA SER A 62 -13.96 -4.23 -1.60
C SER A 62 -15.12 -3.87 -2.54
N TYR A 63 -15.92 -2.85 -2.21
CA TYR A 63 -17.04 -2.38 -3.04
C TYR A 63 -16.61 -1.61 -4.30
N THR A 64 -15.36 -1.17 -4.39
CA THR A 64 -14.83 -0.48 -5.57
C THR A 64 -14.66 -1.43 -6.77
N GLY A 65 -14.51 -2.73 -6.49
CA GLY A 65 -14.15 -3.74 -7.50
C GLY A 65 -12.67 -3.68 -7.92
N GLU A 66 -11.88 -2.79 -7.33
CA GLU A 66 -10.45 -2.65 -7.55
C GLU A 66 -9.66 -3.51 -6.56
N ALA A 67 -8.45 -3.92 -6.95
CA ALA A 67 -7.49 -4.58 -6.06
C ALA A 67 -6.16 -3.81 -6.06
N MET A 68 -6.25 -2.51 -5.79
CA MET A 68 -5.09 -1.62 -5.72
C MET A 68 -4.62 -1.51 -4.26
N PHE A 69 -3.31 -1.61 -4.06
CA PHE A 69 -2.68 -1.54 -2.75
C PHE A 69 -1.59 -0.47 -2.72
N LEU A 70 -1.50 0.27 -1.62
CA LEU A 70 -0.41 1.20 -1.33
C LEU A 70 0.49 0.54 -0.28
N MET A 71 1.78 0.50 -0.59
CA MET A 71 2.81 -0.03 0.31
C MET A 71 4.04 0.87 0.31
N GLN A 72 4.84 0.75 1.36
CA GLN A 72 6.16 1.36 1.44
C GLN A 72 7.22 0.26 1.47
N VAL A 73 8.30 0.43 0.71
CA VAL A 73 9.43 -0.51 0.71
C VAL A 73 10.69 0.19 1.23
N GLY A 74 11.37 -0.47 2.17
CA GLY A 74 12.62 0.03 2.76
C GLY A 74 12.47 1.30 3.59
N GLY A 75 11.24 1.65 4.01
CA GLY A 75 10.94 2.85 4.80
C GLY A 75 11.10 4.19 4.06
N LYS A 76 11.15 4.16 2.72
CA LYS A 76 11.40 5.36 1.90
C LYS A 76 10.47 5.50 0.70
N ASP A 77 10.40 4.46 -0.13
CA ASP A 77 9.76 4.53 -1.44
C ASP A 77 8.32 4.00 -1.33
N PHE A 78 7.37 4.72 -1.93
CA PHE A 78 5.96 4.32 -1.97
C PHE A 78 5.63 3.68 -3.31
N PHE A 79 4.80 2.65 -3.27
CA PHE A 79 4.41 1.89 -4.45
C PHE A 79 2.91 1.62 -4.45
N PHE A 80 2.31 1.76 -5.63
CA PHE A 80 1.00 1.20 -5.92
C PHE A 80 1.18 -0.17 -6.56
N TRP A 81 0.45 -1.16 -6.09
CA TRP A 81 0.42 -2.50 -6.68
C TRP A 81 -1.01 -2.88 -7.04
N ASN A 82 -1.23 -3.20 -8.30
CA ASN A 82 -2.49 -3.71 -8.79
C ASN A 82 -2.45 -5.24 -8.81
N ALA A 83 -3.12 -5.88 -7.86
CA ALA A 83 -3.11 -7.34 -7.78
C ALA A 83 -3.94 -8.03 -8.87
N LEU A 84 -4.70 -7.29 -9.70
CA LEU A 84 -5.47 -7.89 -10.81
C LEU A 84 -4.59 -8.26 -12.01
N ASP A 85 -3.60 -7.42 -12.30
CA ASP A 85 -2.68 -7.59 -13.44
C ASP A 85 -1.20 -7.69 -13.04
N ASP A 86 -0.92 -7.63 -11.74
CA ASP A 86 0.40 -7.67 -11.13
C ASP A 86 1.33 -6.51 -11.53
N SER A 87 0.75 -5.41 -12.03
CA SER A 87 1.49 -4.18 -12.32
C SER A 87 1.85 -3.44 -11.02
N MET A 88 3.05 -2.86 -11.00
CA MET A 88 3.58 -2.14 -9.85
C MET A 88 4.16 -0.81 -10.28
N TYR A 89 3.80 0.24 -9.56
CA TYR A 89 4.14 1.62 -9.89
C TYR A 89 4.81 2.29 -8.71
N ARG A 90 6.02 2.79 -8.92
CA ARG A 90 6.73 3.63 -7.96
C ARG A 90 6.18 5.05 -8.01
N VAL A 91 5.93 5.64 -6.84
CA VAL A 91 5.57 7.05 -6.70
C VAL A 91 6.83 7.91 -6.71
N ASN A 92 7.01 8.75 -7.73
CA ASN A 92 8.14 9.66 -7.82
C ASN A 92 7.92 10.97 -7.02
N GLY A 93 9.01 11.70 -6.77
CA GLY A 93 8.96 13.04 -6.17
C GLY A 93 9.14 13.11 -4.65
N ASN A 94 9.48 11.99 -3.98
CA ASN A 94 9.77 11.94 -2.54
C ASN A 94 8.62 12.52 -1.69
N LEU A 95 7.41 12.07 -1.97
CA LEU A 95 6.19 12.48 -1.27
C LEU A 95 6.10 11.84 0.11
N THR A 96 5.42 12.52 1.03
CA THR A 96 5.05 11.92 2.32
C THR A 96 3.72 11.20 2.20
N LEU A 97 3.42 10.29 3.13
CA LEU A 97 2.15 9.56 3.13
C LEU A 97 0.94 10.51 3.19
N GLU A 98 1.01 11.59 3.98
CA GLU A 98 -0.07 12.58 4.08
C GLU A 98 -0.34 13.26 2.74
N LYS A 99 0.71 13.56 1.97
CA LYS A 99 0.55 14.14 0.63
C LYS A 99 -0.06 13.13 -0.33
N ILE A 100 0.36 11.86 -0.26
CA ILE A 100 -0.21 10.80 -1.08
C ILE A 100 -1.70 10.63 -0.80
N VAL A 101 -2.10 10.57 0.48
CA VAL A 101 -3.51 10.45 0.89
C VAL A 101 -4.33 11.64 0.40
N ALA A 102 -3.85 12.87 0.62
CA ALA A 102 -4.56 14.07 0.16
C ALA A 102 -4.70 14.10 -1.38
N SER A 103 -3.65 13.74 -2.11
CA SER A 103 -3.66 13.67 -3.57
C SER A 103 -4.61 12.59 -4.12
N LEU A 104 -4.68 11.42 -3.46
CA LEU A 104 -5.63 10.37 -3.81
C LEU A 104 -7.09 10.84 -3.66
N ASP A 105 -7.41 11.57 -2.60
CA ASP A 105 -8.74 12.11 -2.34
C ASP A 105 -9.20 13.16 -3.37
N ASP A 106 -8.26 13.96 -3.87
CA ASP A 106 -8.52 15.08 -4.77
C ASP A 106 -8.57 14.64 -6.25
N GLU A 107 -7.56 13.90 -6.71
CA GLU A 107 -7.35 13.61 -8.14
C GLU A 107 -7.14 12.10 -8.44
N GLY A 108 -7.16 11.24 -7.41
CA GLY A 108 -6.88 9.81 -7.54
C GLY A 108 -5.45 9.55 -8.00
N LEU A 109 -5.25 8.47 -8.77
CA LEU A 109 -3.92 8.11 -9.27
C LEU A 109 -3.33 9.13 -10.25
N ASN A 110 -4.15 9.98 -10.87
CA ASN A 110 -3.69 11.01 -11.81
C ASN A 110 -2.85 12.10 -11.13
N ALA A 111 -2.85 12.16 -9.80
CA ALA A 111 -2.06 13.12 -9.03
C ALA A 111 -0.55 12.80 -9.02
N PHE A 112 -0.16 11.60 -9.44
CA PHE A 112 1.18 11.09 -9.23
C PHE A 112 1.96 10.96 -10.54
N ASP A 113 3.26 11.25 -10.46
CA ASP A 113 4.23 10.79 -11.43
C ASP A 113 4.60 9.34 -11.09
N LEU A 114 4.15 8.41 -11.92
CA LEU A 114 4.25 6.97 -11.69
C LEU A 114 5.24 6.34 -12.67
N GLU A 115 6.19 5.56 -12.14
CA GLU A 115 7.11 4.73 -12.93
C GLU A 115 6.74 3.25 -12.74
N GLU A 116 6.37 2.56 -13.83
CA GLU A 116 6.13 1.12 -13.82
C GLU A 116 7.46 0.35 -13.71
N ILE A 117 7.49 -0.71 -12.88
CA ILE A 117 8.68 -1.51 -12.57
C ILE A 117 8.49 -3.01 -12.73
#